data_AF-A0AAX2A841-F1
#
_entry.id   AF-A0AAX2A841-F1
#
_cell.length_a   1.000
_cell.length_b   1.000
_cell.length_c   1.000
_cell.angle_alpha   90.00
_cell.angle_beta   90.00
_cell.angle_gamma   90.00
#
_symmetry.space_group_name_H-M   'P 1'
#
loop_
_entity.id
_entity.type
_entity.pdbx_description
1 polymer ?
#
loop_
_entity_poly.entity_id
_entity_poly.type
_entity_poly.pdbx_seq_one_letter_code
_entity_poly.pdbx_strand_id
1 'polypeptide(L)'
;NEHISKALIEYLQEDGIVHGLDMATTAKKEFLQSFENLILKPRNLEYKLQFTGPTGTNAVETALKLARLVKGRSNVVAFTNGYHGLSQGSLAVTGNNEYRDESYISRTNATFMPFDGYFDDMNTLKYFRKFLEDGSSGVDLPAAVILETIQGEGGINVASKEWLQELEGICREFDMLLIVDDIQVGNGRSGEFFSFEFAGINPDMVTLSKSIGGGLPMALL
;
A
#
# COMPACT_ATOMS: atom_id res chain seq x y z
N ASN A 1 -15.31 5.35 20.22
CA ASN A 1 -14.35 4.66 21.11
C ASN A 1 -14.02 5.66 22.22
N GLU A 2 -14.36 5.35 23.47
CA GLU A 2 -14.23 6.28 24.60
C GLU A 2 -12.80 6.78 24.81
N HIS A 3 -11.79 5.90 24.63
CA HIS A 3 -10.38 6.27 24.78
C HIS A 3 -9.96 7.33 23.75
N ILE A 4 -10.36 7.15 22.48
CA ILE A 4 -10.04 8.09 21.40
C ILE A 4 -10.76 9.42 21.61
N SER A 5 -12.05 9.38 21.94
CA SER A 5 -12.84 10.59 22.18
C SER A 5 -12.31 11.40 23.35
N LYS A 6 -11.93 10.74 24.45
CA LYS A 6 -11.33 11.39 25.61
C LYS A 6 -10.00 12.07 25.26
N ALA A 7 -9.07 11.35 24.61
CA ALA A 7 -7.77 11.90 24.22
C ALA A 7 -7.91 13.11 23.27
N LEU A 8 -8.86 13.07 22.34
CA LEU A 8 -9.13 14.18 21.43
C LEU A 8 -9.68 15.41 22.18
N ILE A 9 -10.61 15.22 23.11
CA ILE A 9 -11.18 16.31 23.92
C ILE A 9 -10.10 16.95 24.79
N GLU A 10 -9.28 16.14 25.47
CA GLU A 10 -8.19 16.62 26.32
C GLU A 10 -7.19 17.46 25.51
N TYR A 11 -6.76 16.96 24.34
CA TYR A 11 -5.84 17.70 23.47
C TYR A 11 -6.38 19.07 23.03
N LEU A 12 -7.69 19.16 22.76
CA LEU A 12 -8.34 20.43 22.39
C LEU A 12 -8.51 21.38 23.59
N GLN A 13 -8.76 20.85 24.79
CA GLN A 13 -8.89 21.65 26.02
C GLN A 13 -7.55 22.26 26.47
N GLU A 14 -6.44 21.66 26.08
CA GLU A 14 -5.09 22.15 26.35
C GLU A 14 -4.55 23.11 25.26
N ASP A 15 -5.42 23.61 24.36
CA ASP A 15 -5.05 24.46 23.22
C ASP A 15 -3.97 23.83 22.31
N GLY A 16 -4.02 22.50 22.16
CA GLY A 16 -3.09 21.74 21.32
C GLY A 16 -3.11 22.18 19.85
N ILE A 17 -1.95 22.17 19.19
CA ILE A 17 -1.82 22.54 17.77
C ILE A 17 -2.63 21.55 16.91
N VAL A 18 -3.64 22.04 16.19
CA VAL A 18 -4.50 21.21 15.33
C VAL A 18 -3.92 21.02 13.93
N HIS A 19 -3.25 22.04 13.36
CA HIS A 19 -2.69 21.98 12.02
C HIS A 19 -1.32 22.66 11.94
N GLY A 20 -0.27 21.85 11.84
CA GLY A 20 1.13 22.32 11.85
C GLY A 20 1.86 22.26 10.51
N LEU A 21 1.22 21.82 9.41
CA LEU A 21 1.93 21.45 8.17
C LEU A 21 3.08 20.49 8.49
N ASP A 22 4.32 20.87 8.15
CA ASP A 22 5.54 20.11 8.42
C ASP A 22 6.20 20.41 9.78
N MET A 23 5.61 21.28 10.61
CA MET A 23 6.16 21.60 11.93
C MET A 23 6.31 20.34 12.79
N ALA A 24 7.43 20.25 13.50
CA ALA A 24 7.57 19.28 14.58
C ALA A 24 6.65 19.70 15.73
N THR A 25 5.72 18.83 16.10
CA THR A 25 4.82 19.01 17.24
C THR A 25 5.02 17.89 18.25
N THR A 26 4.64 18.14 19.50
CA THR A 26 4.66 17.11 20.55
C THR A 26 3.83 15.90 20.15
N ALA A 27 2.60 16.12 19.64
CA ALA A 27 1.74 15.06 19.15
C ALA A 27 2.36 14.23 18.01
N LYS A 28 3.02 14.86 17.03
CA LYS A 28 3.71 14.15 15.94
C LYS A 28 4.85 13.29 16.47
N LYS A 29 5.65 13.83 17.40
CA LYS A 29 6.75 13.09 18.05
C LYS A 29 6.22 11.89 18.84
N GLU A 30 5.18 12.08 19.64
CA GLU A 30 4.58 11.01 20.44
C GLU A 30 3.96 9.91 19.57
N PHE A 31 3.30 10.28 18.48
CA PHE A 31 2.80 9.32 17.49
C PHE A 31 3.95 8.49 16.90
N LEU A 32 5.00 9.15 16.40
CA LEU A 32 6.16 8.46 15.81
C LEU A 32 6.82 7.50 16.81
N GLN A 33 7.03 7.93 18.05
CA GLN A 33 7.62 7.10 19.10
C GLN A 33 6.73 5.93 19.50
N SER A 34 5.42 6.16 19.60
CA SER A 34 4.45 5.10 19.94
C SER A 34 4.34 4.08 18.82
N PHE A 35 4.25 4.52 17.56
CA PHE A 35 4.20 3.64 16.40
C PHE A 35 5.47 2.80 16.28
N GLU A 36 6.64 3.42 16.41
CA GLU A 36 7.94 2.72 16.43
C GLU A 36 7.99 1.64 17.52
N ASN A 37 7.66 1.99 18.76
CA ASN A 37 7.85 1.10 19.91
C ASN A 37 6.79 0.01 20.02
N LEU A 38 5.54 0.28 19.62
CA LEU A 38 4.42 -0.64 19.77
C LEU A 38 4.15 -1.45 18.50
N ILE A 39 4.45 -0.89 17.32
CA ILE A 39 4.14 -1.50 16.04
C ILE A 39 5.39 -2.07 15.37
N LEU A 40 6.40 -1.23 15.09
CA LEU A 40 7.53 -1.61 14.23
C LEU A 40 8.56 -2.50 14.95
N LYS A 41 9.11 -2.06 16.08
CA LYS A 41 10.16 -2.80 16.81
C LYS A 41 9.75 -4.22 17.23
N PRO A 42 8.54 -4.47 17.77
CA PRO A 42 8.12 -5.82 18.12
C PRO A 42 8.04 -6.77 16.93
N ARG A 43 7.93 -6.23 15.71
CA ARG A 43 7.88 -6.96 14.44
C ARG A 43 9.22 -7.02 13.72
N ASN A 44 10.28 -6.45 14.29
CA ASN A 44 11.59 -6.31 13.65
C ASN A 44 11.52 -5.63 12.28
N LEU A 45 10.66 -4.61 12.16
CA LEU A 45 10.50 -3.81 10.95
C LEU A 45 11.25 -2.49 11.10
N GLU A 46 12.07 -2.16 10.11
CA GLU A 46 12.85 -0.91 10.07
C GLU A 46 12.29 0.02 8.98
N TYR A 47 11.27 0.80 9.31
CA TYR A 47 10.67 1.78 8.40
C TYR A 47 10.85 3.22 8.87
N LYS A 48 10.90 4.14 7.90
CA LYS A 48 10.66 5.56 8.15
C LYS A 48 9.21 5.86 7.83
N LEU A 49 8.64 6.85 8.51
CA LEU A 49 7.25 7.25 8.31
C LEU A 49 7.18 8.57 7.53
N GLN A 50 6.44 8.58 6.44
CA GLN A 50 6.07 9.77 5.68
C GLN A 50 4.58 10.05 5.86
N PHE A 51 4.25 11.17 6.51
CA PHE A 51 2.88 11.67 6.54
C PHE A 51 2.55 12.31 5.20
N THR A 52 1.56 11.79 4.50
CA THR A 52 1.11 12.31 3.20
C THR A 52 -0.08 13.26 3.39
N GLY A 53 -0.71 13.67 2.29
CA GLY A 53 -2.10 14.16 2.37
C GLY A 53 -2.98 13.11 3.08
N PRO A 54 -4.01 13.50 3.85
CA PRO A 54 -4.69 12.64 4.81
C PRO A 54 -5.71 11.68 4.15
N THR A 55 -5.36 11.09 3.01
CA THR A 55 -6.19 10.14 2.27
C THR A 55 -5.35 8.96 1.77
N GLY A 56 -5.99 7.79 1.63
CA GLY A 56 -5.33 6.59 1.09
C GLY A 56 -4.73 6.81 -0.29
N THR A 57 -5.48 7.47 -1.17
CA THR A 57 -5.02 7.91 -2.50
C THR A 57 -3.71 8.70 -2.45
N ASN A 58 -3.54 9.64 -1.50
CA ASN A 58 -2.29 10.40 -1.37
C ASN A 58 -1.12 9.53 -0.91
N ALA A 59 -1.36 8.53 -0.05
CA ALA A 59 -0.35 7.56 0.35
C ALA A 59 0.10 6.72 -0.86
N VAL A 60 -0.86 6.18 -1.62
CA VAL A 60 -0.58 5.42 -2.85
C VAL A 60 0.18 6.25 -3.86
N GLU A 61 -0.27 7.46 -4.20
CA GLU A 61 0.44 8.30 -5.17
C GLU A 61 1.86 8.67 -4.71
N THR A 62 2.07 8.84 -3.40
CA THR A 62 3.40 9.06 -2.83
C THR A 62 4.28 7.81 -2.99
N ALA A 63 3.74 6.61 -2.72
CA ALA A 63 4.45 5.35 -2.89
C ALA A 63 4.84 5.11 -4.36
N LEU A 64 3.90 5.30 -5.28
CA LEU A 64 4.15 5.19 -6.73
C LEU A 64 5.23 6.16 -7.19
N LYS A 65 5.18 7.42 -6.71
CA LYS A 65 6.19 8.43 -7.05
C LYS A 65 7.55 8.06 -6.49
N LEU A 66 7.64 7.62 -5.24
CA LEU A 66 8.88 7.22 -4.59
C LEU A 66 9.51 6.02 -5.31
N ALA A 67 8.72 5.00 -5.64
CA ALA A 67 9.19 3.84 -6.39
C ALA A 67 9.83 4.22 -7.72
N ARG A 68 9.12 5.05 -8.50
CA ARG A 68 9.60 5.54 -9.80
C ARG A 68 10.89 6.36 -9.65
N LEU A 69 10.96 7.21 -8.63
CA LEU A 69 12.14 8.01 -8.34
C LEU A 69 13.35 7.15 -7.99
N VAL A 70 13.17 6.14 -7.13
CA VAL A 70 14.25 5.25 -6.66
C VAL A 70 14.77 4.35 -7.77
N LYS A 71 13.89 3.78 -8.59
CA LYS A 71 14.29 2.83 -9.64
C LYS A 71 14.59 3.47 -10.99
N GLY A 72 14.18 4.72 -11.22
CA GLY A 72 14.30 5.38 -12.52
C GLY A 72 13.45 4.74 -13.62
N ARG A 73 12.41 3.99 -13.25
CA ARG A 73 11.48 3.28 -14.15
C ARG A 73 10.08 3.84 -13.92
N SER A 74 9.25 3.95 -14.96
CA SER A 74 7.91 4.50 -14.83
C SER A 74 6.84 3.45 -14.54
N ASN A 75 6.97 2.25 -15.11
CA ASN A 75 5.96 1.20 -15.03
C ASN A 75 5.79 0.68 -13.59
N VAL A 76 4.55 0.44 -13.18
CA VAL A 76 4.20 -0.23 -11.91
C VAL A 76 3.24 -1.36 -12.22
N VAL A 77 3.48 -2.53 -11.64
CA VAL A 77 2.56 -3.67 -11.76
C VAL A 77 1.51 -3.59 -10.67
N ALA A 78 0.25 -3.73 -11.04
CA ALA A 78 -0.89 -3.90 -10.15
C ALA A 78 -1.64 -5.19 -10.50
N PHE A 79 -2.61 -5.58 -9.68
CA PHE A 79 -3.32 -6.84 -9.88
C PHE A 79 -4.78 -6.67 -10.26
N THR A 80 -5.33 -7.65 -10.97
CA THR A 80 -6.77 -7.76 -11.26
C THR A 80 -7.60 -7.53 -10.01
N ASN A 81 -8.70 -6.78 -10.11
CA ASN A 81 -9.62 -6.45 -9.00
C ASN A 81 -9.05 -5.55 -7.89
N GLY A 82 -7.78 -5.13 -7.96
CA GLY A 82 -7.18 -4.24 -6.96
C GLY A 82 -7.82 -2.85 -6.92
N TYR A 83 -7.86 -2.24 -5.74
CA TYR A 83 -8.35 -0.88 -5.52
C TYR A 83 -7.35 -0.07 -4.69
N HIS A 84 -6.79 0.98 -5.30
CA HIS A 84 -5.74 1.79 -4.68
C HIS A 84 -6.07 3.30 -4.67
N GLY A 85 -7.31 3.67 -5.04
CA GLY A 85 -7.79 5.05 -5.05
C GLY A 85 -8.17 5.57 -6.44
N LEU A 86 -8.64 6.82 -6.47
CA LEU A 86 -9.38 7.37 -7.60
C LEU A 86 -8.84 8.69 -8.18
N SER A 87 -7.76 9.27 -7.63
CA SER A 87 -7.06 10.33 -8.37
C SER A 87 -6.21 9.73 -9.48
N GLN A 88 -5.79 10.55 -10.45
CA GLN A 88 -5.17 10.09 -11.69
C GLN A 88 -4.03 9.06 -11.50
N GLY A 89 -3.15 9.27 -10.53
CA GLY A 89 -2.01 8.38 -10.28
C GLY A 89 -2.43 7.03 -9.70
N SER A 90 -3.26 7.04 -8.65
CA SER A 90 -3.78 5.82 -8.04
C SER A 90 -4.78 5.09 -8.92
N LEU A 91 -5.58 5.83 -9.71
CA LEU A 91 -6.57 5.26 -10.61
C LEU A 91 -5.91 4.42 -11.71
N ALA A 92 -4.69 4.78 -12.13
CA ALA A 92 -3.92 4.00 -13.08
C ALA A 92 -3.71 2.55 -12.61
N VAL A 93 -3.59 2.32 -11.29
CA VAL A 93 -3.41 1.00 -10.66
C VAL A 93 -4.67 0.41 -10.02
N THR A 94 -5.80 1.13 -10.00
CA THR A 94 -7.12 0.58 -9.60
C THR A 94 -7.76 -0.15 -10.79
N GLY A 95 -8.18 -1.40 -10.61
CA GLY A 95 -8.64 -2.28 -11.70
C GLY A 95 -10.15 -2.25 -12.02
N ASN A 96 -11.00 -1.84 -11.07
CA ASN A 96 -12.46 -1.89 -11.24
C ASN A 96 -12.95 -0.94 -12.34
N ASN A 97 -13.69 -1.45 -13.32
CA ASN A 97 -14.16 -0.71 -14.50
C ASN A 97 -15.18 0.39 -14.17
N GLU A 98 -15.96 0.26 -13.11
CA GLU A 98 -16.93 1.26 -12.65
C GLU A 98 -16.26 2.62 -12.36
N TYR A 99 -14.97 2.59 -12.00
CA TYR A 99 -14.19 3.80 -11.71
C TYR A 99 -13.27 4.24 -12.85
N ARG A 100 -13.17 3.45 -13.94
CA ARG A 100 -12.16 3.63 -15.01
C ARG A 100 -12.79 4.10 -16.32
N ASP A 101 -13.53 5.21 -16.27
CA ASP A 101 -14.05 5.82 -17.49
C ASP A 101 -12.89 6.33 -18.37
N GLU A 102 -12.95 6.03 -19.66
CA GLU A 102 -11.92 6.39 -20.64
C GLU A 102 -11.77 7.91 -20.83
N SER A 103 -12.79 8.69 -20.50
CA SER A 103 -12.76 10.15 -20.62
C SER A 103 -11.78 10.84 -19.69
N TYR A 104 -11.39 10.19 -18.58
CA TYR A 104 -10.50 10.80 -17.59
C TYR A 104 -9.33 9.91 -17.16
N ILE A 105 -9.30 8.61 -17.42
CA ILE A 105 -8.19 7.76 -16.93
C ILE A 105 -6.91 7.88 -17.78
N SER A 106 -5.76 8.03 -17.10
CA SER A 106 -4.45 7.74 -17.70
C SER A 106 -4.07 6.27 -17.47
N ARG A 107 -4.03 5.47 -18.54
CA ARG A 107 -3.59 4.06 -18.52
C ARG A 107 -2.07 3.90 -18.66
N THR A 108 -1.32 5.00 -18.56
CA THR A 108 0.12 4.98 -18.79
C THR A 108 0.87 4.49 -17.56
N ASN A 109 2.00 3.81 -17.78
CA ASN A 109 2.94 3.43 -16.72
C ASN A 109 2.34 2.54 -15.61
N ALA A 110 1.32 1.76 -15.96
CA ALA A 110 0.73 0.73 -15.12
C ALA A 110 0.45 -0.52 -15.96
N THR A 111 0.84 -1.69 -15.47
CA THR A 111 0.58 -2.99 -16.09
C THR A 111 -0.21 -3.85 -15.12
N PHE A 112 -1.26 -4.53 -15.59
CA PHE A 112 -2.06 -5.41 -14.74
C PHE A 112 -1.64 -6.87 -14.92
N MET A 113 -1.45 -7.56 -13.81
CA MET A 113 -1.21 -9.00 -13.74
C MET A 113 -2.38 -9.70 -13.03
N PRO A 114 -2.67 -10.97 -13.36
CA PRO A 114 -3.70 -11.73 -12.65
C PRO A 114 -3.27 -11.99 -11.20
N PHE A 115 -4.17 -11.69 -10.25
CA PHE A 115 -3.96 -11.92 -8.81
C PHE A 115 -3.89 -13.42 -8.47
N ASP A 116 -3.57 -13.77 -7.23
CA ASP A 116 -3.68 -15.16 -6.77
C ASP A 116 -5.11 -15.68 -6.94
N GLY A 117 -5.24 -16.93 -7.37
CA GLY A 117 -6.54 -17.57 -7.63
C GLY A 117 -7.39 -16.96 -8.74
N TYR A 118 -6.88 -15.99 -9.52
CA TYR A 118 -7.63 -15.40 -10.64
C TYR A 118 -7.94 -16.43 -11.74
N PHE A 119 -7.05 -17.41 -11.91
CA PHE A 119 -7.27 -18.60 -12.71
C PHE A 119 -7.21 -19.81 -11.76
N ASP A 120 -8.28 -20.61 -11.71
CA ASP A 120 -8.49 -21.65 -10.69
C ASP A 120 -7.25 -22.55 -10.45
N ASP A 121 -6.63 -23.07 -11.51
CA ASP A 121 -5.54 -24.06 -11.42
C ASP A 121 -4.16 -23.52 -11.89
N MET A 122 -3.97 -22.19 -11.93
CA MET A 122 -2.72 -21.58 -12.40
C MET A 122 -2.09 -20.69 -11.34
N ASN A 123 -0.82 -20.97 -11.02
CA ASN A 123 0.02 -19.98 -10.36
C ASN A 123 0.29 -18.82 -11.34
N THR A 124 -0.39 -17.71 -11.10
CA THR A 124 -0.34 -16.50 -11.92
C THR A 124 1.03 -15.83 -11.94
N LEU A 125 1.89 -16.07 -10.95
CA LEU A 125 3.26 -15.53 -10.92
C LEU A 125 4.18 -16.21 -11.93
N LYS A 126 3.88 -17.42 -12.40
CA LYS A 126 4.61 -18.03 -13.52
C LYS A 126 4.46 -17.21 -14.80
N TYR A 127 3.25 -16.71 -15.04
CA TYR A 127 2.98 -15.82 -16.16
C TYR A 127 3.70 -14.48 -15.98
N PHE A 128 3.62 -13.89 -14.78
CA PHE A 128 4.29 -12.63 -14.48
C PHE A 128 5.82 -12.74 -14.66
N ARG A 129 6.45 -13.78 -14.10
CA ARG A 129 7.88 -14.05 -14.25
C ARG A 129 8.27 -14.19 -15.73
N LYS A 130 7.49 -14.93 -16.52
CA LYS A 130 7.77 -15.11 -17.95
C LYS A 130 7.78 -13.78 -18.70
N PHE A 131 6.92 -12.84 -18.31
CA PHE A 131 6.89 -11.48 -18.88
C PHE A 131 8.13 -10.66 -18.55
N LEU A 132 8.68 -10.82 -17.34
CA LEU A 132 9.90 -10.11 -16.91
C LEU A 132 11.16 -10.69 -17.54
N GLU A 133 11.20 -12.01 -17.79
CA GLU A 133 12.35 -12.69 -18.41
C GLU A 133 12.44 -12.48 -19.92
N ASP A 134 11.33 -12.18 -20.59
CA ASP A 134 11.28 -12.03 -22.04
C ASP A 134 11.49 -10.56 -22.43
N GLY A 135 12.65 -10.26 -23.01
CA GLY A 135 13.00 -8.93 -23.52
C GLY A 135 12.12 -8.42 -24.67
N SER A 136 11.19 -9.24 -25.18
CA SER A 136 10.18 -8.86 -26.18
C SER A 136 8.73 -9.03 -25.68
N SER A 137 8.52 -9.12 -24.36
CA SER A 137 7.17 -9.25 -23.77
C SER A 137 6.26 -8.04 -24.00
N GLY A 138 6.84 -6.88 -24.33
CA GLY A 138 6.13 -5.61 -24.45
C GLY A 138 5.85 -4.93 -23.11
N VAL A 139 6.40 -5.45 -22.01
CA VAL A 139 6.31 -4.84 -20.67
C VAL A 139 7.68 -4.34 -20.24
N ASP A 140 7.78 -3.04 -20.00
CA ASP A 140 8.97 -2.46 -19.41
C ASP A 140 9.19 -3.00 -18.00
N LEU A 141 10.45 -3.25 -17.65
CA LEU A 141 10.83 -3.66 -16.29
C LEU A 141 10.22 -2.68 -15.26
N PRO A 142 9.37 -3.15 -14.34
CA PRO A 142 8.69 -2.25 -13.40
C PRO A 142 9.63 -1.61 -12.38
N ALA A 143 9.22 -0.46 -11.86
CA ALA A 143 9.78 0.13 -10.64
C ALA A 143 9.30 -0.62 -9.40
N ALA A 144 8.04 -1.04 -9.40
CA ALA A 144 7.41 -1.66 -8.26
C ALA A 144 6.25 -2.56 -8.67
N VAL A 145 5.86 -3.41 -7.73
CA VAL A 145 4.56 -4.08 -7.67
C VAL A 145 3.77 -3.45 -6.52
N ILE A 146 2.47 -3.20 -6.73
CA ILE A 146 1.52 -2.81 -5.68
C ILE A 146 0.42 -3.86 -5.56
N LEU A 147 0.08 -4.25 -4.33
CA LEU A 147 -1.03 -5.16 -4.05
C LEU A 147 -1.67 -4.92 -2.69
N GLU A 148 -2.93 -5.33 -2.57
CA GLU A 148 -3.56 -5.67 -1.29
C GLU A 148 -3.31 -7.18 -1.03
N THR A 149 -2.92 -7.58 0.18
CA THR A 149 -2.79 -9.03 0.51
C THR A 149 -4.17 -9.72 0.54
N ILE A 150 -5.19 -8.94 0.88
CA ILE A 150 -6.60 -9.30 0.83
C ILE A 150 -7.31 -8.16 0.10
N GLN A 151 -7.83 -8.42 -1.10
CA GLN A 151 -8.48 -7.40 -1.91
C GLN A 151 -9.86 -7.09 -1.33
N GLY A 152 -10.07 -5.89 -0.81
CA GLY A 152 -11.33 -5.53 -0.15
C GLY A 152 -12.45 -5.28 -1.16
N GLU A 153 -12.36 -4.16 -1.88
CA GLU A 153 -13.34 -3.77 -2.92
C GLU A 153 -13.37 -4.74 -4.11
N GLY A 154 -12.30 -5.54 -4.29
CA GLY A 154 -12.17 -6.54 -5.34
C GLY A 154 -12.99 -7.82 -5.13
N GLY A 155 -13.64 -7.99 -3.96
CA GLY A 155 -14.48 -9.15 -3.67
C GLY A 155 -14.01 -10.05 -2.51
N ILE A 156 -13.14 -9.55 -1.62
CA ILE A 156 -12.54 -10.31 -0.50
C ILE A 156 -11.72 -11.50 -1.03
N ASN A 157 -10.80 -11.22 -1.93
CA ASN A 157 -9.88 -12.21 -2.48
C ASN A 157 -8.62 -12.27 -1.61
N VAL A 158 -8.34 -13.41 -0.99
CA VAL A 158 -7.19 -13.60 -0.08
C VAL A 158 -6.04 -14.24 -0.85
N ALA A 159 -4.90 -13.56 -0.94
CA ALA A 159 -3.69 -14.19 -1.47
C ALA A 159 -3.17 -15.25 -0.51
N SER A 160 -2.75 -16.39 -1.06
CA SER A 160 -2.06 -17.42 -0.29
C SER A 160 -0.70 -16.94 0.17
N LYS A 161 -0.24 -17.53 1.29
CA LYS A 161 1.08 -17.25 1.87
C LYS A 161 2.18 -17.54 0.86
N GLU A 162 2.10 -18.68 0.20
CA GLU A 162 3.10 -19.17 -0.74
C GLU A 162 3.20 -18.22 -1.95
N TRP A 163 2.07 -17.73 -2.45
CA TRP A 163 2.04 -16.76 -3.54
C TRP A 163 2.65 -15.42 -3.13
N LEU A 164 2.36 -14.92 -1.93
CA LEU A 164 2.95 -13.67 -1.42
C LEU A 164 4.47 -13.77 -1.26
N GLN A 165 4.97 -14.90 -0.75
CA GLN A 165 6.40 -15.18 -0.61
C GLN A 165 7.09 -15.28 -1.98
N GLU A 166 6.46 -15.95 -2.94
CA GLU A 166 6.98 -16.03 -4.32
C GLU A 166 7.02 -14.64 -4.98
N LEU A 167 5.99 -13.81 -4.76
CA LEU A 167 5.95 -12.44 -5.29
C LEU A 167 7.07 -11.58 -4.72
N GLU A 168 7.32 -11.65 -3.41
CA GLU A 168 8.46 -10.96 -2.78
C GLU A 168 9.78 -11.42 -3.41
N GLY A 169 9.95 -12.73 -3.61
CA GLY A 169 11.12 -13.30 -4.27
C GLY A 169 11.33 -12.75 -5.68
N ILE A 170 10.26 -12.67 -6.48
CA ILE A 170 10.27 -12.07 -7.83
C ILE A 170 10.66 -10.60 -7.76
N CYS A 171 10.09 -9.83 -6.82
CA CYS A 171 10.43 -8.41 -6.68
C CYS A 171 11.93 -8.23 -6.39
N ARG A 172 12.49 -9.02 -5.48
CA ARG A 172 13.93 -8.98 -5.14
C ARG A 172 14.82 -9.36 -6.32
N GLU A 173 14.45 -10.41 -7.06
CA GLU A 173 15.23 -10.92 -8.20
C GLU A 173 15.31 -9.92 -9.36
N PHE A 174 14.19 -9.27 -9.68
CA PHE A 174 14.08 -8.33 -10.80
C PHE A 174 14.29 -6.85 -10.40
N ASP A 175 14.81 -6.61 -9.21
CA ASP A 175 15.10 -5.28 -8.68
C ASP A 175 13.87 -4.33 -8.70
N MET A 176 12.70 -4.87 -8.32
CA MET A 176 11.45 -4.12 -8.17
C MET A 176 11.14 -3.92 -6.69
N LEU A 177 10.50 -2.80 -6.34
CA LEU A 177 10.01 -2.61 -4.97
C LEU A 177 8.66 -3.29 -4.76
N LEU A 178 8.45 -3.86 -3.58
CA LEU A 178 7.17 -4.42 -3.17
C LEU A 178 6.40 -3.38 -2.32
N ILE A 179 5.26 -2.94 -2.80
CA ILE A 179 4.34 -2.03 -2.10
C ILE A 179 3.14 -2.83 -1.62
N VAL A 180 2.94 -2.94 -0.30
CA VAL A 180 1.69 -3.49 0.24
C VAL A 180 0.74 -2.35 0.57
N ASP A 181 -0.38 -2.32 -0.14
CA ASP A 181 -1.49 -1.45 0.19
C ASP A 181 -2.31 -2.04 1.34
N ASP A 182 -2.03 -1.55 2.54
CA ASP A 182 -2.65 -2.02 3.78
C ASP A 182 -3.71 -1.05 4.30
N ILE A 183 -4.23 -0.17 3.41
CA ILE A 183 -5.20 0.86 3.77
C ILE A 183 -6.49 0.25 4.34
N GLN A 184 -7.02 -0.82 3.73
CA GLN A 184 -8.29 -1.44 4.15
C GLN A 184 -8.11 -2.61 5.10
N VAL A 185 -7.09 -3.43 4.87
CA VAL A 185 -6.92 -4.73 5.52
C VAL A 185 -5.82 -4.75 6.59
N GLY A 186 -5.09 -3.64 6.74
CA GLY A 186 -4.19 -3.41 7.86
C GLY A 186 -4.90 -2.94 9.11
N ASN A 187 -4.13 -2.37 10.04
CA ASN A 187 -4.59 -1.89 11.35
C ASN A 187 -5.38 -2.97 12.13
N GLY A 188 -4.96 -4.24 12.06
CA GLY A 188 -5.61 -5.32 12.80
C GLY A 188 -6.78 -5.99 12.09
N ARG A 189 -7.19 -5.54 10.90
CA ARG A 189 -8.40 -6.06 10.23
C ARG A 189 -8.28 -7.54 9.85
N SER A 190 -7.10 -8.00 9.47
CA SER A 190 -6.83 -9.41 9.10
C SER A 190 -6.37 -10.28 10.28
N GLY A 191 -6.37 -9.75 11.51
CA GLY A 191 -5.92 -10.44 12.73
C GLY A 191 -4.61 -9.87 13.28
N GLU A 192 -3.60 -9.68 12.43
CA GLU A 192 -2.35 -9.00 12.76
C GLU A 192 -2.40 -7.51 12.42
N PHE A 193 -1.45 -6.70 12.94
CA PHE A 193 -1.47 -5.26 12.69
C PHE A 193 -1.31 -4.96 11.20
N PHE A 194 -0.30 -5.56 10.57
CA PHE A 194 -0.14 -5.53 9.12
C PHE A 194 -0.63 -6.82 8.49
N SER A 195 -1.30 -6.69 7.35
CA SER A 195 -1.89 -7.86 6.69
C SER A 195 -0.88 -8.82 6.09
N PHE A 196 0.39 -8.42 5.92
CA PHE A 196 1.44 -9.28 5.35
C PHE A 196 2.16 -10.15 6.38
N GLU A 197 1.92 -9.95 7.68
CA GLU A 197 2.63 -10.67 8.76
C GLU A 197 2.46 -12.19 8.68
N PHE A 198 1.28 -12.68 8.31
CA PHE A 198 1.03 -14.13 8.18
C PHE A 198 1.92 -14.80 7.13
N ALA A 199 2.32 -14.05 6.10
CA ALA A 199 3.18 -14.53 5.04
C ALA A 199 4.67 -14.42 5.39
N GLY A 200 5.03 -13.60 6.40
CA GLY A 200 6.41 -13.38 6.81
C GLY A 200 7.26 -12.66 5.75
N ILE A 201 6.62 -11.95 4.82
CA ILE A 201 7.30 -11.12 3.83
C ILE A 201 7.67 -9.76 4.44
N ASN A 202 8.65 -9.07 3.83
CA ASN A 202 9.09 -7.75 4.24
C ASN A 202 9.02 -6.77 3.04
N PRO A 203 7.87 -6.09 2.85
CA PRO A 203 7.68 -5.12 1.77
C PRO A 203 8.69 -3.98 1.81
N ASP A 204 8.90 -3.27 0.70
CA ASP A 204 9.74 -2.08 0.70
C ASP A 204 8.96 -0.83 1.15
N MET A 205 7.65 -0.82 0.95
CA MET A 205 6.74 0.28 1.31
C MET A 205 5.38 -0.28 1.74
N VAL A 206 4.71 0.40 2.68
CA VAL A 206 3.39 0.02 3.17
C VAL A 206 2.49 1.26 3.26
N THR A 207 1.35 1.27 2.57
CA THR A 207 0.41 2.38 2.70
C THR A 207 -0.62 2.11 3.78
N LEU A 208 -0.82 3.07 4.69
CA LEU A 208 -1.83 3.01 5.75
C LEU A 208 -2.77 4.21 5.65
N SER A 209 -4.05 3.99 5.90
CA SER A 209 -5.04 5.07 6.07
C SER A 209 -6.25 4.51 6.85
N LYS A 210 -7.48 4.93 6.52
CA LYS A 210 -8.75 4.49 7.12
C LYS A 210 -8.67 4.45 8.66
N SER A 211 -8.43 3.28 9.24
CA SER A 211 -8.48 3.06 10.69
C SER A 211 -7.31 3.67 11.46
N ILE A 212 -6.17 3.99 10.83
CA ILE A 212 -4.99 4.53 11.53
C ILE A 212 -5.28 5.86 12.24
N GLY A 213 -6.19 6.67 11.69
CA GLY A 213 -6.58 7.96 12.27
C GLY A 213 -7.63 7.87 13.36
N GLY A 214 -8.05 6.66 13.77
CA GLY A 214 -9.03 6.49 14.85
C GLY A 214 -10.42 7.10 14.57
N GLY A 215 -10.75 7.31 13.30
CA GLY A 215 -11.97 8.00 12.86
C GLY A 215 -11.74 9.39 12.25
N LEU A 216 -10.50 9.91 12.30
CA LEU A 216 -10.10 11.16 11.65
C LEU A 216 -9.33 10.87 10.34
N PRO A 217 -9.36 11.78 9.35
CA PRO A 217 -8.54 11.65 8.13
C PRO A 217 -7.05 11.58 8.46
N MET A 218 -6.41 10.49 8.09
CA MET A 218 -4.97 10.27 8.27
C MET A 218 -4.47 9.24 7.28
N ALA A 219 -3.25 9.43 6.79
CA ALA A 219 -2.56 8.43 5.96
C ALA A 219 -1.04 8.50 6.17
N LEU A 220 -0.39 7.36 6.02
CA LEU A 220 1.05 7.16 6.17
C LEU A 220 1.57 6.33 5.00
N LEU A 221 2.81 6.59 4.63
CA LEU A 221 3.67 5.73 3.84
C LEU A 221 4.89 5.33 4.68
#